data_AF-A0A2G9NRU9-F1
#
_entry.id   AF-A0A2G9NRU9-F1
#
_cell.length_a   1.000
_cell.length_b   1.000
_cell.length_c   1.000
_cell.angle_alpha   90.00
_cell.angle_beta   90.00
_cell.angle_gamma   90.00
#
_symmetry.space_group_name_H-M   'P 1'
#
loop_
_entity.id
_entity.type
_entity.pdbx_description
1 polymer ?
#
loop_
_entity_poly.entity_id
_entity_poly.type
_entity_poly.pdbx_seq_one_letter_code
_entity_poly.pdbx_strand_id
1 'polypeptide(L)'
;MVILNILSDNSCVTCEDSISDPVCRSCYIKQIEVLLNDFKVHLVTKELILRKIQNKFPIECLNDLNCILCQKEHVAMCYYCFSVIFTKILRDLNFIEEFIEEFGFNFVHEDLFLKNSYPSSFYTS
;
A
#
# COMPACT_ATOMS: atom_id res chain seq x y z
N MET A 1 3.55 -17.52 -0.39
CA MET A 1 4.35 -16.28 -0.31
C MET A 1 4.26 -15.57 -1.65
N VAL A 2 3.19 -14.78 -1.85
CA VAL A 2 3.03 -13.94 -3.04
C VAL A 2 3.99 -12.77 -2.84
N ILE A 3 5.22 -12.91 -3.33
CA ILE A 3 6.10 -11.76 -3.48
C ILE A 3 5.35 -10.83 -4.41
N LEU A 4 5.00 -9.64 -3.92
CA LEU A 4 4.56 -8.52 -4.75
C LEU A 4 5.62 -8.38 -5.86
N ASN A 5 5.37 -8.98 -7.02
CA ASN A 5 6.16 -8.88 -8.26
C ASN A 5 5.96 -7.47 -8.85
N ILE A 6 6.09 -6.45 -8.01
CA ILE A 6 5.85 -5.06 -8.35
C ILE A 6 7.17 -4.35 -8.67
N LEU A 7 8.30 -4.98 -8.33
CA LEU A 7 9.64 -4.41 -8.50
C LEU A 7 10.53 -5.30 -9.37
N SER A 8 10.96 -4.73 -10.49
CA SER A 8 12.19 -5.08 -11.19
C SER A 8 13.06 -3.82 -11.16
N ASP A 9 14.21 -3.84 -10.49
CA ASP A 9 15.22 -2.77 -10.53
C ASP A 9 14.71 -1.33 -10.41
N ASN A 10 14.11 -0.96 -9.27
CA ASN A 10 13.59 0.41 -8.99
C ASN A 10 12.69 0.99 -10.09
N SER A 11 12.02 0.13 -10.86
CA SER A 11 11.10 0.51 -11.92
C SER A 11 9.77 -0.22 -11.78
N CYS A 12 8.71 0.46 -12.18
CA CYS A 12 7.39 -0.14 -12.18
C CYS A 12 7.27 -1.15 -13.33
N VAL A 13 6.93 -2.40 -13.02
CA VAL A 13 6.70 -3.44 -14.04
C VAL A 13 5.52 -3.16 -14.98
N THR A 14 4.71 -2.13 -14.70
CA THR A 14 3.54 -1.75 -15.51
C THR A 14 3.83 -0.61 -16.49
N CYS A 15 4.52 0.44 -16.04
CA CYS A 15 4.77 1.64 -16.84
C CYS A 15 6.25 1.94 -17.07
N GLU A 16 7.15 1.12 -16.51
CA GLU A 16 8.61 1.27 -16.60
C GLU A 16 9.17 2.56 -15.96
N ASP A 17 8.32 3.39 -15.36
CA ASP A 17 8.73 4.57 -14.59
C ASP A 17 9.61 4.15 -13.40
N SER A 18 10.60 4.98 -13.09
CA SER A 18 11.37 4.82 -11.87
C SER A 18 10.48 5.00 -10.63
N ILE A 19 10.59 4.08 -9.69
CA ILE A 19 9.87 4.10 -8.42
C ILE A 19 10.87 4.01 -7.26
N SER A 20 10.71 4.93 -6.29
CA SER A 20 11.46 4.95 -5.03
C SER A 20 10.83 4.07 -3.94
N ASP A 21 9.65 3.52 -4.21
CA ASP A 21 8.81 2.76 -3.30
C ASP A 21 8.08 1.67 -4.11
N PRO A 22 7.82 0.48 -3.54
CA PRO A 22 7.15 -0.61 -4.27
C PRO A 22 5.81 -0.23 -4.90
N VAL A 23 5.10 0.79 -4.38
CA VAL A 23 3.82 1.22 -4.96
C VAL A 23 4.06 2.31 -6.00
N CYS A 24 3.70 2.03 -7.26
CA CYS A 24 3.82 3.04 -8.30
C CYS A 24 2.64 4.01 -8.24
N ARG A 25 2.92 5.31 -8.07
CA ARG A 25 1.90 6.37 -8.07
C ARG A 25 0.98 6.35 -9.30
N SER A 26 1.53 5.97 -10.46
CA SER A 26 0.82 6.00 -11.74
C SER A 26 0.05 4.70 -11.99
N CYS A 27 0.41 3.62 -11.30
CA CYS A 27 -0.04 2.27 -11.63
C CYS A 27 -0.62 1.49 -10.44
N TYR A 28 -0.72 2.08 -9.25
CA TYR A 28 -1.18 1.38 -8.04
C TYR A 28 -2.56 0.70 -8.22
N ILE A 29 -3.47 1.31 -9.00
CA ILE A 29 -4.76 0.68 -9.34
C ILE A 29 -4.58 -0.58 -10.16
N LYS A 30 -3.73 -0.54 -11.20
CA LYS A 30 -3.48 -1.71 -12.03
C LYS A 30 -2.71 -2.78 -11.28
N GLN A 31 -1.77 -2.38 -10.41
CA GLN A 31 -1.02 -3.30 -9.53
C GLN A 31 -1.98 -4.06 -8.60
N ILE A 32 -2.96 -3.39 -8.00
CA ILE A 32 -3.98 -4.05 -7.20
C ILE A 32 -4.93 -4.88 -8.04
N GLU A 33 -5.31 -4.40 -9.22
CA GLU A 33 -6.18 -5.18 -10.09
C GLU A 33 -5.54 -6.52 -10.47
N VAL A 34 -4.26 -6.52 -10.86
CA VAL A 34 -3.49 -7.75 -11.15
C VAL A 34 -3.50 -8.67 -9.93
N LEU A 35 -3.20 -8.11 -8.76
CA LEU A 35 -3.17 -8.86 -7.52
C LEU A 35 -4.53 -9.50 -7.17
N LEU A 36 -5.62 -8.73 -7.26
CA LEU A 36 -6.98 -9.25 -7.02
C LEU A 36 -7.38 -10.32 -8.06
N ASN A 37 -6.87 -10.24 -9.29
CA ASN A 37 -7.08 -11.26 -10.31
C ASN A 37 -6.31 -12.56 -9.99
N ASP A 38 -5.07 -12.48 -9.51
CA ASP A 38 -4.28 -13.64 -9.08
C ASP A 38 -4.99 -14.40 -7.95
N PHE A 39 -5.62 -13.65 -7.06
CA PHE A 39 -6.46 -14.13 -5.97
C PHE A 39 -7.88 -14.55 -6.38
N LYS A 40 -8.25 -14.42 -7.65
CA LYS A 40 -9.56 -14.78 -8.20
C LYS A 40 -10.73 -14.11 -7.46
N VAL A 41 -10.54 -12.87 -7.01
CA VAL A 41 -11.59 -12.10 -6.32
C VAL A 41 -12.76 -11.86 -7.29
N HIS A 42 -13.98 -12.05 -6.80
CA HIS A 42 -15.19 -11.84 -7.60
C HIS A 42 -15.26 -10.42 -8.17
N LEU A 43 -15.70 -10.28 -9.44
CA LEU A 43 -15.65 -9.02 -10.20
C LEU A 43 -16.29 -7.84 -9.45
N VAL A 44 -17.48 -8.04 -8.86
CA VAL A 44 -18.19 -6.98 -8.11
C VAL A 44 -17.39 -6.53 -6.89
N THR A 45 -16.77 -7.47 -6.18
CA THR A 45 -15.93 -7.18 -5.01
C THR A 45 -14.65 -6.47 -5.43
N LYS A 46 -14.05 -6.90 -6.54
CA LYS A 46 -12.88 -6.25 -7.15
C LYS A 46 -13.17 -4.79 -7.49
N GLU A 47 -14.26 -4.50 -8.20
CA GLU A 47 -14.66 -3.13 -8.53
C GLU A 47 -14.87 -2.26 -7.29
N LEU A 48 -15.50 -2.82 -6.25
CA LEU A 48 -15.72 -2.14 -4.99
C LEU A 48 -14.40 -1.78 -4.28
N ILE A 49 -13.45 -2.72 -4.25
CA ILE A 49 -12.11 -2.50 -3.69
C ILE A 49 -11.40 -1.39 -4.46
N LEU A 50 -11.32 -1.50 -5.80
CA LEU A 50 -10.62 -0.52 -6.64
C LEU A 50 -11.20 0.89 -6.45
N ARG A 51 -12.53 1.04 -6.42
CA ARG A 51 -13.17 2.34 -6.13
C ARG A 51 -12.82 2.87 -4.75
N LYS A 52 -12.82 2.02 -3.71
CA LYS A 52 -12.45 2.44 -2.35
C LYS A 52 -11.00 2.93 -2.28
N ILE A 53 -10.07 2.29 -2.99
CA ILE A 53 -8.68 2.72 -3.05
C ILE A 53 -8.55 4.04 -3.82
N GLN A 54 -9.17 4.17 -4.99
CA GLN A 54 -9.17 5.42 -5.78
C GLN A 54 -9.66 6.62 -4.97
N ASN A 55 -10.73 6.43 -4.17
CA ASN A 55 -11.25 7.48 -3.29
C ASN A 55 -10.31 7.88 -2.16
N LYS A 56 -9.38 7.00 -1.77
CA LYS A 56 -8.37 7.28 -0.72
C LYS A 56 -7.09 7.87 -1.30
N PHE A 57 -6.78 7.56 -2.56
CA PHE A 57 -5.58 7.99 -3.24
C PHE A 57 -5.87 8.54 -4.64
N PRO A 58 -6.69 9.59 -4.79
CA PRO A 58 -7.01 10.14 -6.10
C PRO A 58 -5.72 10.55 -6.82
N ILE A 59 -5.55 10.10 -8.07
CA ILE A 59 -4.33 10.30 -8.86
C ILE A 59 -4.01 11.79 -8.98
N GLU A 60 -5.04 12.63 -9.09
CA GLU A 60 -4.92 14.08 -9.23
C GLU A 60 -4.39 14.78 -7.97
N CYS A 61 -4.41 14.11 -6.81
CA CYS A 61 -3.94 14.67 -5.53
C CYS A 61 -2.61 14.06 -5.07
N LEU A 62 -2.01 13.15 -5.83
CA LEU A 62 -0.71 12.59 -5.51
C LEU A 62 0.36 13.65 -5.80
N ASN A 63 0.88 14.26 -4.74
CA ASN A 63 2.02 15.16 -4.84
C ASN A 63 3.33 14.34 -4.90
N ASP A 64 4.36 14.88 -5.54
CA ASP A 64 5.62 14.15 -5.76
C ASP A 64 6.64 14.33 -4.63
N LEU A 65 6.32 15.18 -3.67
CA LEU A 65 7.25 15.63 -2.65
C LEU A 65 7.13 14.77 -1.40
N ASN A 66 5.91 14.51 -0.94
CA ASN A 66 5.61 13.90 0.34
C ASN A 66 4.41 12.95 0.26
N CYS A 67 4.43 11.90 1.09
CA CYS A 67 3.33 10.96 1.14
C CYS A 67 2.04 11.67 1.58
N ILE A 68 0.96 11.47 0.83
CA ILE A 68 -0.31 12.16 1.12
C ILE A 68 -0.90 11.83 2.50
N LEU A 69 -0.46 10.73 3.14
CA LEU A 69 -0.94 10.30 4.46
C LEU A 69 0.04 10.60 5.59
N CYS A 70 1.31 10.18 5.49
CA CYS A 70 2.29 10.33 6.57
C CYS A 70 3.31 11.45 6.35
N GLN A 71 3.24 12.19 5.24
CA GLN A 71 4.18 13.25 4.87
C GLN A 71 5.65 12.81 4.73
N LYS A 72 5.91 11.50 4.60
CA LYS A 72 7.26 10.99 4.28
C LYS A 72 7.77 11.58 2.97
N GLU A 73 8.96 12.17 3.00
CA GLU A 73 9.58 12.83 1.85
C GLU A 73 9.93 11.85 0.71
N HIS A 74 9.98 12.39 -0.51
CA HIS A 74 10.37 11.74 -1.76
C HIS A 74 9.52 10.53 -2.18
N VAL A 75 8.27 10.47 -1.71
CA VAL A 75 7.33 9.41 -2.08
C VAL A 75 5.89 9.91 -2.04
N ALA A 76 5.19 9.90 -3.18
CA ALA A 76 3.80 10.35 -3.27
C ALA A 76 2.83 9.50 -2.42
N MET A 77 3.08 8.20 -2.40
CA MET A 77 2.32 7.20 -1.65
C MET A 77 3.28 6.13 -1.18
N CYS A 78 3.57 6.09 0.12
CA CYS A 78 4.48 5.07 0.62
C CYS A 78 3.74 3.74 0.78
N TYR A 79 4.45 2.64 0.53
CA TYR A 79 3.96 1.28 0.65
C TYR A 79 3.27 1.04 1.99
N TYR A 80 3.82 1.56 3.09
CA TYR A 80 3.23 1.39 4.42
C TYR A 80 1.82 1.98 4.51
N CYS A 81 1.67 3.26 4.17
CA CYS A 81 0.38 3.94 4.22
C CYS A 81 -0.63 3.31 3.26
N PHE A 82 -0.15 2.88 2.09
CA PHE A 82 -0.96 2.15 1.13
C PHE A 82 -1.48 0.83 1.72
N SER A 83 -0.59 -0.01 2.26
CA SER A 83 -0.94 -1.30 2.84
C SER A 83 -1.89 -1.17 4.01
N VAL A 84 -1.71 -0.19 4.90
CA VAL A 84 -2.65 0.09 6.01
C VAL A 84 -4.06 0.38 5.49
N ILE A 85 -4.19 1.26 4.49
CA ILE A 85 -5.50 1.59 3.90
C ILE A 85 -6.10 0.39 3.18
N PHE A 86 -5.28 -0.34 2.44
CA PHE A 86 -5.72 -1.49 1.67
C PHE A 86 -6.20 -2.62 2.59
N THR A 87 -5.43 -2.98 3.61
CA THR A 87 -5.83 -3.94 4.66
C THR A 87 -7.12 -3.51 5.34
N LYS A 88 -7.29 -2.22 5.66
CA LYS A 88 -8.54 -1.71 6.22
C LYS A 88 -9.72 -1.92 5.26
N ILE A 89 -9.55 -1.67 3.96
CA ILE A 89 -10.59 -1.92 2.95
C ILE A 89 -10.95 -3.41 2.88
N LEU A 90 -9.97 -4.31 2.91
CA LEU A 90 -10.21 -5.75 2.90
C LEU A 90 -10.97 -6.21 4.15
N ARG A 91 -10.60 -5.71 5.33
CA ARG A 91 -11.32 -5.97 6.59
C ARG A 91 -12.74 -5.44 6.60
N ASP A 92 -12.96 -4.21 6.11
CA ASP A 92 -14.29 -3.61 5.98
C ASP A 92 -15.21 -4.43 5.04
N LEU A 93 -14.62 -5.24 4.16
CA LEU A 93 -15.31 -6.13 3.23
C LEU A 93 -15.36 -7.60 3.70
N ASN A 94 -14.95 -7.88 4.94
CA ASN A 94 -14.94 -9.21 5.57
C ASN A 94 -14.12 -10.26 4.80
N PHE A 95 -12.98 -9.86 4.22
CA PHE A 95 -12.00 -10.84 3.76
C PHE A 95 -11.38 -11.56 4.95
N ILE A 96 -11.05 -12.85 4.77
CA ILE A 96 -10.41 -13.67 5.80
C ILE A 96 -8.99 -13.16 6.11
N GLU A 97 -8.53 -13.25 7.35
CA GLU A 97 -7.20 -12.73 7.73
C GLU A 97 -6.05 -13.43 7.01
N GLU A 98 -6.17 -14.74 6.72
CA GLU A 98 -5.17 -15.46 5.90
C GLU A 98 -4.97 -14.78 4.52
N PHE A 99 -6.06 -14.34 3.91
CA PHE A 99 -6.01 -13.58 2.66
C PHE A 99 -5.25 -12.29 2.85
N ILE A 100 -5.56 -11.52 3.90
CA ILE A 100 -4.95 -10.23 4.23
C ILE A 100 -3.44 -10.38 4.52
N GLU A 101 -3.04 -11.43 5.23
CA GLU A 101 -1.65 -11.74 5.55
C GLU A 101 -0.82 -12.07 4.30
N GLU A 102 -1.42 -12.72 3.29
CA GLU A 102 -0.75 -13.01 2.02
C GLU A 102 -0.38 -11.74 1.22
N PHE A 103 -1.02 -10.59 1.49
CA PHE A 103 -0.61 -9.30 0.92
C PHE A 103 0.63 -8.69 1.59
N GLY A 104 1.25 -9.41 2.53
CA GLY A 104 2.51 -9.02 3.15
C GLY A 104 2.38 -7.92 4.20
N PHE A 105 1.15 -7.64 4.68
CA PHE A 105 0.96 -6.77 5.84
C PHE A 105 0.94 -7.58 7.13
N ASN A 106 2.12 -7.81 7.69
CA ASN A 106 2.24 -8.38 9.02
C ASN A 106 2.12 -7.27 10.07
N PHE A 107 0.98 -7.18 10.76
CA PHE A 107 0.77 -6.27 11.90
C PHE A 107 1.87 -6.44 12.99
N VAL A 108 2.51 -7.61 13.07
CA VAL A 108 3.60 -7.89 14.01
C VAL A 108 4.82 -6.96 13.84
N HIS A 109 4.99 -6.32 12.67
CA HIS A 109 6.05 -5.32 12.48
C HIS A 109 5.70 -3.91 13.02
N GLU A 110 4.46 -3.66 13.43
CA GLU A 110 4.00 -2.37 13.98
C GLU A 110 4.78 -2.00 15.26
N ASP A 111 5.04 -2.97 16.14
CA ASP A 111 5.80 -2.75 17.39
C ASP A 111 7.29 -2.45 17.18
N LEU A 112 7.87 -2.91 16.07
CA LEU A 112 9.30 -2.72 15.78
C LEU A 112 9.57 -1.42 15.05
N PHE A 113 8.68 -0.99 14.14
CA PHE A 113 8.85 0.27 13.42
C PHE A 113 8.47 1.49 14.26
N LEU A 114 7.45 1.40 15.14
CA LEU A 114 7.14 2.48 16.08
C LEU A 114 8.23 2.70 17.13
N LYS A 115 8.98 1.65 17.51
CA LYS A 115 10.15 1.78 18.40
C LYS A 115 11.36 2.45 17.75
N ASN A 116 11.49 2.40 16.42
CA ASN A 116 12.68 2.84 15.70
C ASN A 116 12.51 4.17 14.93
N SER A 117 11.32 4.76 14.92
CA SER A 117 11.01 6.01 14.18
C SER A 117 10.75 7.24 15.05
N TYR A 118 10.78 7.11 16.38
CA TYR A 118 10.82 8.25 17.30
C TYR A 118 12.20 8.32 17.96
N PRO A 119 12.99 9.41 17.79
CA PRO A 119 14.08 9.67 18.73
C PRO A 119 13.47 9.86 20.12
N SER A 120 13.90 9.02 21.05
CA SER A 120 13.55 9.06 22.46
C SER A 120 14.00 10.39 23.06
N SER A 121 13.13 11.40 23.06
CA SER A 121 13.39 12.63 23.80
C SER A 121 12.12 13.25 24.36
N PHE A 122 11.20 12.47 24.94
CA PHE A 122 10.18 13.02 25.84
C PHE A 122 9.68 11.95 26.82
N TYR A 123 10.49 11.63 27.83
CA TYR A 123 10.01 11.22 29.14
C TYR A 123 10.99 11.75 30.20
N THR A 124 10.78 13.00 30.61
CA THR A 124 11.16 13.45 31.95
C THR A 124 9.87 13.80 32.68
N SER A 125 9.50 12.97 33.65
CA SER A 125 8.80 13.33 34.88
C SER A 125 9.03 12.23 35.89
#